data_AF-A0A9I9E550-F1
#
_entry.id   AF-A0A9I9E550-F1
#
_cell.length_a   1.000
_cell.length_b   1.000
_cell.length_c   1.000
_cell.angle_alpha   90.00
_cell.angle_beta   90.00
_cell.angle_gamma   90.00
#
_symmetry.space_group_name_H-M   'P 1'
#
loop_
_entity.id
_entity.type
_entity.pdbx_description
1 polymer ?
#
loop_
_entity_poly.entity_id
_entity_poly.type
_entity_poly.pdbx_seq_one_letter_code
_entity_poly.pdbx_strand_id
1 'polypeptide(L)' 'MDKGWMKPMNKFSLEYKKGVTQFLEFAKFHIDAYERLRCPCKRCMNLNWRSLEGVERHL' A
#
# COMPACT_ATOMS: atom_id res chain seq x y z
N MET A 1 -8.65 -6.31 6.66
CA MET A 1 -8.32 -4.87 6.71
C MET A 1 -9.43 -4.09 6.02
N ASP A 2 -9.92 -3.01 6.62
CA ASP A 2 -10.82 -2.08 5.94
C ASP A 2 -10.09 -1.41 4.76
N LYS A 3 -10.69 -1.40 3.57
CA LYS A 3 -10.15 -0.75 2.37
C LYS A 3 -10.71 0.67 2.19
N GLY A 4 -11.52 1.15 3.14
CA GLY A 4 -12.12 2.48 3.14
C GLY A 4 -11.09 3.60 3.01
N TRP A 5 -9.88 3.43 3.57
CA TRP A 5 -8.78 4.40 3.46
C TRP A 5 -8.28 4.63 2.03
N MET A 6 -8.60 3.75 1.07
CA MET A 6 -8.25 3.94 -0.34
C MET A 6 -9.24 4.85 -1.08
N LYS A 7 -10.41 5.15 -0.48
CA LYS A 7 -11.46 5.99 -1.08
C LYS A 7 -11.16 7.50 -1.00
N PRO A 8 -10.65 8.05 0.13
CA PRO A 8 -10.26 9.45 0.21
C PRO A 8 -9.32 9.84 -0.92
N MET A 9 -9.64 10.94 -1.61
CA MET A 9 -8.72 11.55 -2.57
C MET A 9 -7.58 12.31 -1.86
N ASN A 10 -7.83 12.73 -0.62
CA ASN A 10 -6.88 13.48 0.18
C ASN A 10 -5.87 12.55 0.86
N LYS A 11 -4.69 12.39 0.24
CA LYS A 11 -3.56 11.64 0.79
C LYS A 11 -2.99 12.23 2.09
N PHE A 12 -3.32 13.48 2.43
CA PHE A 12 -2.91 14.11 3.67
C PHE A 12 -3.86 13.83 4.83
N SER A 13 -5.02 13.21 4.59
CA SER A 13 -5.97 12.90 5.65
C SER A 13 -5.39 11.88 6.64
N LEU A 14 -5.81 11.97 7.89
CA LEU A 14 -5.36 11.07 8.95
C LEU A 14 -5.81 9.63 8.67
N GLU A 15 -7.01 9.45 8.10
CA GLU A 15 -7.56 8.15 7.71
C GLU A 15 -6.71 7.49 6.63
N TYR A 16 -6.29 8.25 5.62
CA TYR A 16 -5.40 7.75 4.58
C TYR A 16 -4.07 7.29 5.17
N LYS A 17 -3.41 8.14 5.97
CA LYS A 17 -2.13 7.82 6.61
C LYS A 17 -2.23 6.58 7.51
N LYS A 18 -3.26 6.52 8.37
CA LYS A 18 -3.52 5.35 9.23
C LYS A 18 -3.74 4.08 8.41
N GLY A 19 -4.52 4.18 7.32
CA GLY A 19 -4.73 3.09 6.40
C GLY A 19 -3.45 2.60 5.73
N VAL A 20 -2.62 3.51 5.22
CA VAL A 20 -1.31 3.17 4.64
C VAL A 20 -0.43 2.44 5.65
N THR A 21 -0.31 2.96 6.88
CA THR A 21 0.48 2.31 7.94
C THR A 21 -0.03 0.90 8.24
N GLN A 22 -1.34 0.73 8.44
CA GLN A 22 -1.93 -0.58 8.69
C GLN A 22 -1.74 -1.54 7.50
N PHE A 23 -1.78 -1.04 6.27
CA PHE A 23 -1.55 -1.83 5.07
C PHE A 23 -0.10 -2.31 5.02
N LEU A 24 0.87 -1.44 5.25
CA LEU A 24 2.30 -1.79 5.21
C LEU A 24 2.67 -2.78 6.32
N GLU A 25 2.12 -2.59 7.52
CA GLU A 25 2.29 -3.51 8.65
C GLU A 25 1.73 -4.91 8.37
N PHE A 26 0.64 -5.01 7.62
CA PHE A 26 0.11 -6.29 7.16
C PHE A 26 0.95 -6.85 5.99
N ALA A 27 1.29 -6.02 5.02
CA ALA A 27 1.95 -6.39 3.78
C ALA A 27 3.36 -6.98 3.98
N LYS A 28 4.10 -6.55 5.02
CA LYS A 28 5.45 -7.07 5.31
C LYS A 28 5.48 -8.59 5.58
N PHE A 29 4.35 -9.17 6.00
CA PHE A 29 4.22 -10.62 6.20
C PHE A 29 3.73 -11.37 4.95
N HIS A 30 3.43 -10.64 3.86
CA HIS A 30 2.84 -11.16 2.62
C HIS A 30 3.66 -10.75 1.38
N ILE A 31 4.98 -10.83 1.52
CA ILE A 31 5.93 -10.59 0.43
C ILE A 31 6.27 -11.90 -0.30
N ASP A 32 6.66 -11.80 -1.58
CA ASP A 32 7.14 -12.93 -2.38
C ASP A 32 8.56 -13.36 -1.98
N ALA A 33 9.08 -14.41 -2.61
CA ALA A 33 10.44 -14.90 -2.38
C ALA A 33 11.56 -13.89 -2.73
N TYR A 34 11.20 -12.75 -3.35
CA TYR A 34 12.10 -11.67 -3.72
C TYR A 34 11.84 -10.41 -2.89
N GLU A 35 11.11 -10.52 -1.77
CA GLU A 35 10.76 -9.43 -0.86
C GLU A 35 9.91 -8.32 -1.51
N ARG A 36 9.02 -8.71 -2.44
CA ARG A 36 8.13 -7.80 -3.16
C ARG A 36 6.67 -8.13 -2.93
N LEU A 37 5.83 -7.13 -3.19
CA LEU A 37 4.38 -7.26 -3.23
C LEU A 37 3.79 -6.51 -4.43
N ARG A 38 2.52 -6.79 -4.72
CA ARG A 38 1.75 -6.04 -5.72
C ARG A 38 1.39 -4.66 -5.19
N CYS A 39 1.72 -3.62 -5.94
CA CYS A 39 1.46 -2.23 -5.55
C CYS A 39 0.00 -1.82 -5.80
N PRO A 40 -0.77 -1.42 -4.77
CA PRO A 40 -2.18 -1.09 -4.92
C PRO A 40 -2.45 0.37 -5.33
N CYS A 41 -1.41 1.16 -5.61
CA CYS A 41 -1.60 2.55 -6.02
C CYS A 41 -2.34 2.65 -7.37
N LYS A 42 -3.03 3.77 -7.61
CA LYS A 42 -3.82 4.00 -8.83
C LYS A 42 -3.02 3.81 -10.12
N ARG A 43 -1.71 4.09 -10.10
CA ARG A 43 -0.83 3.94 -11.27
C ARG A 43 -0.44 2.49 -11.54
N CYS A 44 -0.25 1.69 -10.50
CA CYS A 44 0.21 0.31 -10.63
C CYS A 44 -0.95 -0.69 -10.73
N MET A 45 -2.14 -0.37 -10.20
CA MET A 45 -3.35 -1.19 -10.31
C MET A 45 -3.17 -2.66 -9.89
N ASN A 46 -2.32 -2.93 -8.89
CA ASN A 46 -1.93 -4.29 -8.48
C ASN A 46 -1.21 -5.14 -9.54
N LEU A 47 -0.73 -4.52 -10.64
CA LEU A 47 -0.02 -5.20 -11.73
C LEU A 47 1.51 -5.15 -11.60
N ASN A 48 2.04 -4.27 -10.75
CA ASN A 48 3.49 -4.10 -10.60
C ASN A 48 3.97 -4.67 -9.28
N TRP A 49 5.02 -5.50 -9.33
CA TRP A 49 5.78 -5.94 -8.16
C TRP A 49 6.75 -4.85 -7.72
N ARG A 50 6.78 -4.54 -6.41
CA ARG A 50 7.69 -3.57 -5.80
C ARG A 50 8.09 -4.02 -4.41
N SER A 51 9.24 -3.56 -3.93
CA SER A 51 9.61 -3.68 -2.51
C SER A 51 8.59 -2.94 -1.63
N LEU A 52 8.57 -3.27 -0.33
CA LEU A 52 7.70 -2.61 0.64
C LEU A 52 7.89 -1.08 0.65
N GLU A 53 9.15 -0.62 0.70
CA GLU A 53 9.52 0.80 0.58
C GLU A 53 9.03 1.42 -0.74
N GLY A 54 9.15 0.68 -1.85
CA GLY A 54 8.68 1.12 -3.15
C GLY A 54 7.16 1.28 -3.21
N VAL A 55 6.41 0.45 -2.48
CA VAL A 55 4.96 0.59 -2.33
C VAL A 55 4.61 1.77 -1.43
N GLU A 56 5.30 1.93 -0.30
CA GLU A 56 5.11 3.06 0.61
C GLU A 56 5.25 4.40 -0.11
N ARG A 57 6.31 4.59 -0.91
CA ARG A 57 6.52 5.82 -1.70
C ARG A 57 5.42 6.10 -2.73
N HIS A 58 4.69 5.07 -3.16
CA HIS A 58 3.62 5.19 -4.17
C HIS A 58 2.26 5.52 -3.56
N LEU A 59 2.06 5.16 -2.29
CA LEU A 59 0.86 5.43 -1.51
C LEU A 59 0.96 6.85 -0.93
#